data_AF-A0A1V4QFL2-F1
#
_entry.id   AF-A0A1V4QFL2-F1
#
_cell.length_a   1.000
_cell.length_b   1.000
_cell.length_c   1.000
_cell.angle_alpha   90.00
_cell.angle_beta   90.00
_cell.angle_gamma   90.00
#
_symmetry.space_group_name_H-M   'P 1'
#
loop_
_entity.id
_entity.type
_entity.pdbx_description
1 polymer ?
#
loop_
_entity_poly.entity_id
_entity_poly.type
_entity_poly.pdbx_seq_one_letter_code
_entity_poly.pdbx_strand_id
1 'polypeptide(L)'
;MKDEVGDSLAVIAYHLSDAFANSDASGRQSYYGVQYIPTTWYDDGVYEGYRNYSEARSWFNQRKNIAPEAEITLFGDYNQANGQGWVTVRIKNISSSLLTGYCRFAICQRDTPYAWQGEDSFYFIERKMLPSYSGTYVSIPVGNSTEVTQSFTVQSSWERDDCYIVAFVQKSDMEIAQSAESDLEELTPGIEEMDSQGEPFFTISPSPTHNYLNLKFREKNILVQLIDCTGAVRKQILAKEQKLTIPLNEFSPGIYFCRVIKGDEEQIQKFIKL
;
A
#
# COMPACT_ATOMS: atom_id res chain seq x y z
N MET A 1 22.84 3.45 5.71
CA MET A 1 22.48 3.06 4.32
C MET A 1 21.20 3.74 3.84
N LYS A 2 20.06 3.60 4.52
CA LYS A 2 18.82 4.25 4.11
C LYS A 2 18.92 5.79 4.18
N ASP A 3 19.17 6.33 5.37
CA ASP A 3 19.15 7.78 5.61
C ASP A 3 20.49 8.47 5.30
N GLU A 4 21.59 7.69 5.25
CA GLU A 4 22.94 8.22 5.03
C GLU A 4 23.26 8.46 3.55
N VAL A 5 22.62 7.72 2.63
CA VAL A 5 22.95 7.76 1.19
C VAL A 5 21.74 7.67 0.25
N GLY A 6 20.50 7.64 0.77
CA GLY A 6 19.28 7.66 -0.02
C GLY A 6 18.95 6.36 -0.76
N ASP A 7 19.46 5.23 -0.25
CA ASP A 7 19.18 3.91 -0.83
C ASP A 7 17.76 3.43 -0.44
N SER A 8 17.01 2.88 -1.39
CA SER A 8 15.68 2.29 -1.14
C SER A 8 15.83 0.88 -0.57
N LEU A 9 15.57 0.73 0.72
CA LEU A 9 15.64 -0.55 1.43
C LEU A 9 14.64 -0.57 2.60
N ALA A 10 14.06 -1.74 2.86
CA ALA A 10 13.26 -1.99 4.06
C ALA A 10 14.09 -2.83 5.06
N VAL A 11 14.16 -2.39 6.32
CA VAL A 11 14.85 -3.11 7.40
C VAL A 11 13.83 -3.58 8.42
N ILE A 12 14.01 -4.82 8.90
CA ILE A 12 13.27 -5.39 10.01
C ILE A 12 14.29 -6.05 10.96
N ALA A 13 14.33 -5.60 12.21
CA ALA A 13 15.19 -6.15 13.25
C ALA A 13 14.38 -7.05 14.18
N TYR A 14 14.63 -8.35 14.10
CA TYR A 14 13.98 -9.35 14.96
C TYR A 14 14.82 -9.58 16.22
N HIS A 15 14.28 -9.21 17.37
CA HIS A 15 14.90 -9.45 18.67
C HIS A 15 14.50 -10.83 19.22
N LEU A 16 15.44 -11.53 19.87
CA LEU A 16 15.24 -12.94 20.25
C LEU A 16 15.42 -13.24 21.74
N SER A 17 16.12 -12.38 22.49
CA SER A 17 16.47 -12.67 23.89
C SER A 17 16.51 -11.42 24.79
N ASP A 18 15.77 -10.39 24.43
CA ASP A 18 15.66 -9.15 25.21
C ASP A 18 14.19 -8.67 25.31
N ALA A 19 13.98 -7.45 25.80
CA ALA A 19 12.66 -6.87 26.04
C ALA A 19 11.79 -6.72 24.79
N PHE A 20 12.38 -6.79 23.59
CA PHE A 20 11.68 -6.66 22.31
C PHE A 20 11.42 -8.01 21.64
N ALA A 21 11.88 -9.12 22.25
CA ALA A 21 11.63 -10.45 21.74
C ALA A 21 10.14 -10.81 21.77
N ASN A 22 9.66 -11.43 20.69
CA ASN A 22 8.27 -11.85 20.56
C ASN A 22 8.15 -13.15 19.74
N SER A 23 6.95 -13.75 19.72
CA SER A 23 6.72 -15.03 19.04
C SER A 23 6.87 -14.97 17.53
N ASP A 24 6.60 -13.82 16.90
CA ASP A 24 6.77 -13.64 15.47
C ASP A 24 8.26 -13.62 15.11
N ALA A 25 9.09 -12.89 15.89
CA ALA A 25 10.54 -12.93 15.78
C ALA A 25 11.12 -14.34 15.98
N SER A 26 10.68 -15.11 16.98
CA SER A 26 11.08 -16.51 17.16
C SER A 26 10.64 -17.42 15.99
N GLY A 27 9.47 -17.15 15.42
CA GLY A 27 8.99 -17.85 14.23
C GLY A 27 9.88 -17.57 13.01
N ARG A 28 10.31 -16.32 12.82
CA ARG A 28 11.25 -15.94 11.76
C ARG A 28 12.66 -16.49 12.01
N GLN A 29 13.14 -16.50 13.25
CA GLN A 29 14.40 -17.18 13.61
C GLN A 29 14.38 -18.64 13.17
N SER A 30 13.30 -19.35 13.48
CA SER A 30 13.13 -20.76 13.11
C SER A 30 13.06 -20.95 11.60
N TYR A 31 12.35 -20.06 10.89
CA TYR A 31 12.22 -20.09 9.43
C TYR A 31 13.57 -19.93 8.71
N TYR A 32 14.40 -19.00 9.16
CA TYR A 32 15.74 -18.76 8.60
C TYR A 32 16.84 -19.64 9.21
N GLY A 33 16.53 -20.48 10.20
CA GLY A 33 17.52 -21.32 10.87
C GLY A 33 18.62 -20.55 11.62
N VAL A 34 18.31 -19.37 12.16
CA VAL A 34 19.31 -18.49 12.81
C VAL A 34 19.77 -19.07 14.14
N GLN A 35 21.07 -19.37 14.24
CA GLN A 35 21.68 -20.01 15.42
C GLN A 35 22.33 -19.04 16.41
N TYR A 36 22.71 -17.84 15.97
CA TYR A 36 23.33 -16.81 16.81
C TYR A 36 22.96 -15.40 16.34
N ILE A 37 23.07 -14.43 17.24
CA ILE A 37 22.83 -13.01 16.98
C ILE A 37 24.12 -12.20 17.26
N PRO A 38 24.36 -11.10 16.53
CA PRO A 38 23.56 -10.58 15.41
C PRO A 38 23.77 -11.38 14.11
N THR A 39 22.69 -11.53 13.33
CA THR A 39 22.69 -12.10 11.98
C THR A 39 21.83 -11.23 11.06
N THR A 40 22.31 -10.94 9.85
CA THR A 40 21.58 -10.15 8.85
C THR A 40 21.38 -10.98 7.58
N TRP A 41 20.19 -10.87 7.00
CA TRP A 41 19.82 -11.44 5.71
C TRP A 41 19.50 -10.32 4.72
N TYR A 42 19.94 -10.48 3.48
CA TYR A 42 19.62 -9.56 2.37
C TYR A 42 18.74 -10.32 1.38
N ASP A 43 17.42 -10.13 1.47
CA ASP A 43 16.39 -10.94 0.81
C ASP A 43 16.49 -12.44 1.15
N ASP A 44 17.05 -13.28 0.27
CA ASP A 44 17.45 -14.69 0.50
C ASP A 44 18.96 -14.95 0.60
N GLY A 45 19.79 -13.92 0.37
CA GLY A 45 21.23 -14.08 0.21
C GLY A 45 21.95 -14.52 1.48
N VAL A 46 23.16 -15.07 1.32
CA VAL A 46 24.03 -15.61 2.38
C VAL A 46 24.56 -14.53 3.33
N TYR A 47 24.06 -14.55 4.58
CA TYR A 47 24.72 -14.88 5.86
C TYR A 47 26.18 -14.42 6.17
N GLU A 48 26.35 -13.52 7.15
CA GLU A 48 26.99 -13.75 8.49
C GLU A 48 27.53 -12.48 9.16
N GLY A 49 27.15 -12.32 10.43
CA GLY A 49 27.97 -11.90 11.59
C GLY A 49 28.89 -10.70 11.47
N TYR A 50 28.53 -9.61 12.17
CA TYR A 50 29.34 -8.42 12.48
C TYR A 50 30.35 -8.01 11.40
N ARG A 51 29.86 -7.30 10.38
CA ARG A 51 30.69 -6.76 9.31
C ARG A 51 30.79 -5.25 9.38
N ASN A 52 31.92 -4.72 8.95
CA ASN A 52 32.06 -3.29 8.75
C ASN A 52 31.17 -2.83 7.59
N TYR A 53 30.83 -1.55 7.58
CA TYR A 53 29.93 -0.92 6.59
C TYR A 53 30.25 -1.29 5.12
N SER A 54 31.53 -1.45 4.76
CA SER A 54 31.95 -1.70 3.38
C SER A 54 31.39 -3.01 2.84
N GLU A 55 31.41 -4.07 3.64
CA GLU A 55 30.91 -5.38 3.22
C GLU A 55 29.38 -5.38 3.14
N ALA A 56 28.70 -4.79 4.11
CA ALA A 56 27.25 -4.60 4.07
C ALA A 56 26.83 -3.84 2.80
N ARG A 57 27.57 -2.79 2.45
CA ARG A 57 27.33 -2.02 1.23
C ARG A 57 27.57 -2.83 -0.04
N SER A 58 28.58 -3.70 -0.06
CA SER A 58 28.84 -4.59 -1.20
C SER A 58 27.67 -5.55 -1.44
N TRP A 59 27.14 -6.18 -0.40
CA TRP A 59 26.00 -7.08 -0.51
C TRP A 59 24.72 -6.37 -0.97
N PHE A 60 24.41 -5.23 -0.36
CA PHE A 60 23.31 -4.38 -0.82
C PHE A 60 23.44 -4.02 -2.31
N ASN A 61 24.64 -3.60 -2.75
CA ASN A 61 24.89 -3.24 -4.14
C ASN A 61 24.76 -4.40 -5.12
N GLN A 62 24.95 -5.65 -4.68
CA GLN A 62 24.71 -6.82 -5.52
C GLN A 62 23.22 -7.07 -5.68
N ARG A 63 22.48 -7.05 -4.57
CA ARG A 63 21.03 -7.33 -4.54
C ARG A 63 20.21 -6.26 -5.25
N LYS A 64 20.55 -4.97 -5.10
CA LYS A 64 19.82 -3.86 -5.74
C LYS A 64 19.79 -3.91 -7.27
N ASN A 65 20.70 -4.66 -7.90
CA ASN A 65 20.78 -4.81 -9.35
C ASN A 65 19.93 -5.98 -9.87
N ILE A 66 19.33 -6.78 -8.98
CA ILE A 66 18.41 -7.85 -9.35
C ILE A 66 17.07 -7.19 -9.68
N ALA A 67 16.53 -7.52 -10.86
CA ALA A 67 15.25 -6.96 -11.29
C ALA A 67 14.11 -7.48 -10.39
N PRO A 68 13.16 -6.61 -9.99
CA PRO A 68 12.04 -7.03 -9.17
C PRO A 68 11.10 -7.96 -9.94
N GLU A 69 10.52 -8.92 -9.23
CA GLU A 69 9.50 -9.83 -9.79
C GLU A 69 8.08 -9.30 -9.59
N ALA A 70 7.91 -8.31 -8.71
CA ALA A 70 6.63 -7.68 -8.42
C ALA A 70 6.73 -6.15 -8.25
N GLU A 71 5.63 -5.47 -8.57
CA GLU A 71 5.34 -4.11 -8.10
C GLU A 71 4.47 -4.22 -6.85
N ILE A 72 4.79 -3.44 -5.81
CA ILE A 72 4.02 -3.38 -4.57
C ILE A 72 3.52 -1.96 -4.32
N THR A 73 2.26 -1.84 -3.91
CA THR A 73 1.68 -0.59 -3.40
C THR A 73 1.00 -0.85 -2.06
N LEU A 74 1.19 0.06 -1.12
CA LEU A 74 0.55 0.05 0.19
C LEU A 74 -0.48 1.15 0.27
N PHE A 75 -1.62 0.82 0.86
CA PHE A 75 -2.66 1.78 1.22
C PHE A 75 -3.42 1.24 2.43
N GLY A 76 -4.06 2.12 3.20
CA GLY A 76 -4.59 1.73 4.50
C GLY A 76 -5.31 2.86 5.20
N ASP A 77 -5.64 2.65 6.45
CA ASP A 77 -6.08 3.71 7.34
C ASP A 77 -5.54 3.43 8.73
N TYR A 78 -5.15 4.48 9.44
CA TYR A 78 -4.63 4.36 10.79
C TYR A 78 -5.16 5.49 11.67
N ASN A 79 -5.85 5.08 12.74
CA ASN A 79 -6.29 5.98 13.77
C ASN A 79 -5.30 5.95 14.93
N GLN A 80 -4.37 6.89 14.93
CA GLN A 80 -3.34 7.04 15.96
C GLN A 80 -3.92 7.22 17.38
N ALA A 81 -5.11 7.79 17.54
CA ALA A 81 -5.71 8.02 18.86
C ALA A 81 -6.08 6.71 19.56
N ASN A 82 -6.62 5.74 18.84
CA ASN A 82 -6.97 4.42 19.39
C ASN A 82 -5.99 3.31 19.00
N GLY A 83 -5.03 3.59 18.13
CA GLY A 83 -4.02 2.65 17.64
C GLY A 83 -4.56 1.61 16.67
N GLN A 84 -5.79 1.74 16.19
CA GLN A 84 -6.42 0.79 15.28
C GLN A 84 -6.21 1.21 13.83
N GLY A 85 -6.02 0.23 12.95
CA GLY A 85 -5.91 0.49 11.53
C GLY A 85 -6.07 -0.77 10.70
N TRP A 86 -5.99 -0.57 9.39
CA TRP A 86 -5.86 -1.64 8.43
C TRP A 86 -4.91 -1.21 7.32
N VAL A 87 -4.33 -2.21 6.67
CA VAL A 87 -3.41 -2.03 5.56
C VAL A 87 -3.70 -3.08 4.50
N THR A 88 -3.71 -2.63 3.25
CA THR A 88 -3.77 -3.48 2.07
C THR A 88 -2.47 -3.33 1.31
N VAL A 89 -1.91 -4.46 0.91
CA VAL A 89 -0.86 -4.51 -0.09
C VAL A 89 -1.45 -4.99 -1.41
N ARG A 90 -1.27 -4.21 -2.46
CA ARG A 90 -1.50 -4.65 -3.84
C ARG A 90 -0.18 -5.12 -4.42
N ILE A 91 -0.18 -6.35 -4.91
CA ILE A 91 0.98 -7.01 -5.50
C ILE A 91 0.66 -7.29 -6.96
N LYS A 92 1.41 -6.71 -7.88
CA LYS A 92 1.33 -7.01 -9.31
C LYS A 92 2.52 -7.83 -9.74
N ASN A 93 2.28 -9.00 -10.32
CA ASN A 93 3.35 -9.83 -10.88
C ASN A 93 3.81 -9.25 -12.22
N ILE A 94 5.05 -8.76 -12.25
CA ILE A 94 5.69 -8.21 -13.46
C ILE A 94 6.79 -9.13 -14.01
N SER A 95 6.98 -10.29 -13.39
CA SER A 95 7.91 -11.31 -13.87
C SER A 95 7.36 -12.05 -15.10
N SER A 96 8.17 -12.95 -15.67
CA SER A 96 7.79 -13.79 -16.82
C SER A 96 7.16 -15.13 -16.44
N SER A 97 6.95 -15.41 -15.15
CA SER A 97 6.43 -16.68 -14.65
C SER A 97 5.40 -16.48 -13.54
N LEU A 98 4.74 -17.57 -13.13
CA LEU A 98 3.81 -17.54 -12.00
C LEU A 98 4.57 -17.15 -10.71
N LEU A 99 4.15 -16.07 -10.06
CA LEU A 99 4.70 -15.66 -8.77
C LEU A 99 3.92 -16.36 -7.65
N THR A 100 4.59 -17.23 -6.90
CA THR A 100 4.01 -17.90 -5.72
C THR A 100 4.86 -17.67 -4.49
N GLY A 101 4.21 -17.52 -3.35
CA GLY A 101 4.92 -17.26 -2.09
C GLY A 101 3.96 -16.87 -0.99
N TYR A 102 4.48 -16.17 0.00
CA TYR A 102 3.72 -15.67 1.13
C TYR A 102 3.91 -14.16 1.24
N CYS A 103 2.80 -13.45 1.22
CA CYS A 103 2.73 -12.05 1.58
C CYS A 103 2.78 -11.91 3.11
N ARG A 104 3.68 -11.06 3.61
CA ARG A 104 3.89 -10.81 5.03
C ARG A 104 3.90 -9.32 5.30
N PHE A 105 3.44 -8.97 6.50
CA PHE A 105 3.52 -7.62 7.03
C PHE A 105 4.28 -7.68 8.35
N ALA A 106 5.09 -6.65 8.63
CA ALA A 106 5.74 -6.43 9.91
C ALA A 106 5.53 -4.98 10.32
N ILE A 107 4.85 -4.76 11.44
CA ILE A 107 4.84 -3.47 12.14
C ILE A 107 6.16 -3.37 12.88
N CYS A 108 6.88 -2.31 12.61
CA CYS A 108 8.18 -2.03 13.17
C CYS A 108 8.17 -0.66 13.87
N GLN A 109 9.10 -0.43 14.78
CA GLN A 109 9.28 0.86 15.47
C GLN A 109 10.70 1.37 15.27
N ARG A 110 10.85 2.68 15.02
CA ARG A 110 12.16 3.37 14.98
C ARG A 110 12.45 4.06 16.31
N ASP A 111 13.66 4.64 16.38
CA ASP A 111 14.13 5.53 17.45
C ASP A 111 13.65 5.20 18.87
N THR A 112 13.86 3.96 19.30
CA THR A 112 13.44 3.51 20.62
C THR A 112 14.58 3.69 21.61
N PRO A 113 14.49 4.63 22.57
CA PRO A 113 15.59 4.89 23.50
C PRO A 113 15.91 3.64 24.33
N TYR A 114 17.11 3.13 24.16
CA TYR A 114 17.59 1.92 24.81
C TYR A 114 19.13 1.89 24.81
N ALA A 115 19.72 1.99 26.00
CA ALA A 115 21.17 1.92 26.14
C ALA A 115 21.69 0.50 25.90
N TRP A 116 22.52 0.32 24.87
CA TRP A 116 23.03 -0.99 24.46
C TRP A 116 24.37 -0.86 23.75
N GLN A 117 25.38 -1.61 24.17
CA GLN A 117 26.70 -1.70 23.52
C GLN A 117 27.35 -0.37 23.08
N GLY A 118 27.05 0.75 23.75
CA GLY A 118 27.56 2.08 23.40
C GLY A 118 26.63 2.93 22.53
N GLU A 119 25.49 2.38 22.11
CA GLU A 119 24.36 3.08 21.50
C GLU A 119 23.34 3.48 22.56
N ASP A 120 22.50 4.48 22.24
CA ASP A 120 21.43 5.00 23.10
C ASP A 120 20.01 4.74 22.57
N SER A 121 19.88 4.28 21.33
CA SER A 121 18.60 3.93 20.70
C SER A 121 18.70 2.64 19.87
N PHE A 122 17.58 1.94 19.78
CA PHE A 122 17.35 0.88 18.80
C PHE A 122 16.46 1.35 17.66
N TYR A 123 16.72 0.82 16.47
CA TYR A 123 16.00 1.16 15.25
C TYR A 123 15.46 -0.10 14.57
N PHE A 124 14.38 0.06 13.82
CA PHE A 124 13.77 -0.98 12.98
C PHE A 124 13.24 -2.21 13.75
N ILE A 125 12.91 -2.04 15.03
CA ILE A 125 12.49 -3.13 15.91
C ILE A 125 11.18 -3.72 15.39
N GLU A 126 11.17 -5.01 15.08
CA GLU A 126 9.92 -5.71 14.78
C GLU A 126 9.06 -5.82 16.04
N ARG A 127 7.81 -5.38 15.95
CA ARG A 127 6.85 -5.39 17.06
C ARG A 127 5.73 -6.40 16.86
N LYS A 128 5.28 -6.58 15.62
CA LYS A 128 4.24 -7.55 15.27
C LYS A 128 4.26 -7.91 13.79
N MET A 129 4.16 -9.20 13.46
CA MET A 129 3.85 -9.65 12.11
C MET A 129 2.36 -9.96 11.92
N LEU A 130 1.82 -9.70 10.72
CA LEU A 130 0.40 -9.89 10.40
C LEU A 130 0.18 -10.90 9.25
N PRO A 131 -0.82 -11.78 9.38
CA PRO A 131 -1.56 -12.09 10.62
C PRO A 131 -0.66 -12.78 11.67
N SER A 132 0.46 -13.35 11.21
CA SER A 132 1.56 -13.91 12.00
C SER A 132 2.83 -13.96 11.14
N TYR A 133 3.94 -14.41 11.71
CA TYR A 133 5.18 -14.67 10.98
C TYR A 133 5.05 -15.58 9.74
N SER A 134 3.99 -16.40 9.65
CA SER A 134 3.76 -17.28 8.50
C SER A 134 3.28 -16.53 7.26
N GLY A 135 2.56 -15.41 7.42
CA GLY A 135 1.98 -14.64 6.33
C GLY A 135 0.76 -15.28 5.67
N THR A 136 0.34 -14.71 4.56
CA THR A 136 -0.78 -15.18 3.71
C THR A 136 -0.23 -15.70 2.39
N TYR A 137 -0.58 -16.92 2.01
CA TYR A 137 -0.15 -17.49 0.73
C TYR A 137 -0.75 -16.71 -0.46
N VAL A 138 0.06 -16.46 -1.48
CA VAL A 138 -0.35 -15.81 -2.73
C VAL A 138 0.13 -16.61 -3.94
N SER A 139 -0.67 -16.60 -5.00
CA SER A 139 -0.33 -17.18 -6.31
C SER A 139 -0.88 -16.26 -7.39
N ILE A 140 0.02 -15.59 -8.12
CA ILE A 140 -0.30 -14.45 -8.97
C ILE A 140 0.18 -14.76 -10.40
N PRO A 141 -0.72 -15.00 -11.35
CA PRO A 141 -0.36 -15.18 -12.75
C PRO A 141 0.38 -13.96 -13.32
N VAL A 142 1.15 -14.18 -14.38
CA VAL A 142 1.90 -13.12 -15.08
C VAL A 142 0.97 -11.97 -15.48
N GLY A 143 1.34 -10.74 -15.13
CA GLY A 143 0.59 -9.53 -15.46
C GLY A 143 -0.63 -9.24 -14.57
N ASN A 144 -1.03 -10.18 -13.71
CA ASN A 144 -2.15 -10.00 -12.80
C ASN A 144 -1.73 -9.35 -11.48
N SER A 145 -2.72 -8.87 -10.73
CA SER A 145 -2.54 -8.35 -9.37
C SER A 145 -3.38 -9.14 -8.37
N THR A 146 -2.94 -9.17 -7.11
CA THR A 146 -3.73 -9.61 -5.96
C THR A 146 -3.61 -8.59 -4.85
N GLU A 147 -4.59 -8.58 -3.96
CA GLU A 147 -4.57 -7.77 -2.75
C GLU A 147 -4.62 -8.65 -1.51
N VAL A 148 -3.89 -8.24 -0.48
CA VAL A 148 -3.96 -8.85 0.85
C VAL A 148 -4.17 -7.73 1.85
N THR A 149 -5.26 -7.83 2.62
CA THR A 149 -5.62 -6.85 3.65
C THR A 149 -5.43 -7.45 5.03
N GLN A 150 -4.86 -6.67 5.95
CA GLN A 150 -4.74 -7.02 7.36
C GLN A 150 -5.22 -5.87 8.23
N SER A 151 -6.05 -6.17 9.22
CA SER A 151 -6.33 -5.25 10.31
C SER A 151 -5.26 -5.38 11.38
N PHE A 152 -4.98 -4.29 12.08
CA PHE A 152 -3.97 -4.27 13.13
C PHE A 152 -4.35 -3.35 14.29
N THR A 153 -3.62 -3.52 15.40
CA THR A 153 -3.68 -2.64 16.56
C THR A 153 -2.27 -2.40 17.09
N VAL A 154 -1.90 -1.13 17.17
CA VAL A 154 -0.65 -0.65 17.78
C VAL A 154 -0.89 -0.49 19.28
N GLN A 155 -0.14 -1.26 20.08
CA GLN A 155 -0.30 -1.22 21.53
C GLN A 155 0.04 0.17 22.06
N SER A 156 -0.66 0.63 23.09
CA SER A 156 -0.45 1.96 23.68
C SER A 156 0.89 2.12 24.41
N SER A 157 1.62 1.02 24.64
CA SER A 157 2.97 1.03 25.20
C SER A 157 4.07 1.23 24.15
N TRP A 158 3.70 1.32 22.88
CA TRP A 158 4.62 1.55 21.76
C TRP A 158 4.61 3.04 21.45
N GLU A 159 5.73 3.56 20.94
CA GLU A 159 5.75 4.93 20.44
C GLU A 159 5.11 4.92 19.06
N ARG A 160 3.89 5.46 18.97
CA ARG A 160 3.01 5.27 17.81
C ARG A 160 3.52 6.05 16.61
N ASP A 161 4.12 7.20 16.87
CA ASP A 161 4.62 8.15 15.88
C ASP A 161 5.86 7.56 15.16
N ASP A 162 6.59 6.69 15.86
CA ASP A 162 7.76 5.98 15.33
C ASP A 162 7.42 4.62 14.71
N CYS A 163 6.13 4.27 14.63
CA CYS A 163 5.69 3.00 14.05
C CYS A 163 5.49 3.11 12.54
N TYR A 164 6.00 2.10 11.82
CA TYR A 164 5.86 1.95 10.39
C TYR A 164 5.53 0.50 10.05
N ILE A 165 5.07 0.25 8.82
CA ILE A 165 4.79 -1.10 8.34
C ILE A 165 5.66 -1.44 7.15
N VAL A 166 6.20 -2.66 7.14
CA VAL A 166 6.86 -3.27 5.99
C VAL A 166 5.97 -4.38 5.46
N ALA A 167 5.67 -4.37 4.17
CA ALA A 167 5.04 -5.49 3.49
C ALA A 167 5.99 -6.08 2.46
N PHE A 168 6.03 -7.41 2.36
CA PHE A 168 6.90 -8.09 1.42
C PHE A 168 6.31 -9.42 0.95
N VAL A 169 6.68 -9.83 -0.25
CA VAL A 169 6.33 -11.14 -0.81
C VAL A 169 7.57 -12.00 -0.83
N GLN A 170 7.55 -13.10 -0.10
CA GLN A 170 8.67 -14.04 -0.02
C GLN A 170 8.30 -15.41 -0.59
N LYS A 171 9.13 -15.87 -1.52
CA LYS A 171 9.01 -17.15 -2.23
C LYS A 171 9.45 -18.32 -1.33
N SER A 172 9.23 -19.55 -1.80
CA SER A 172 9.53 -20.78 -1.05
C SER A 172 11.03 -21.03 -0.84
N ASP A 173 11.87 -20.47 -1.71
CA ASP A 173 13.34 -20.46 -1.61
C ASP A 173 13.87 -19.34 -0.70
N MET A 174 12.97 -18.66 0.04
CA MET A 174 13.22 -17.52 0.94
C MET A 174 13.47 -16.19 0.23
N GLU A 175 13.48 -16.16 -1.10
CA GLU A 175 13.73 -14.95 -1.88
C GLU A 175 12.61 -13.93 -1.70
N ILE A 176 12.98 -12.67 -1.50
CA ILE A 176 12.02 -11.57 -1.43
C ILE A 176 11.83 -11.04 -2.86
N ALA A 177 10.64 -11.27 -3.41
CA ALA A 177 10.28 -10.84 -4.77
C ALA A 177 10.18 -9.31 -4.89
N GLN A 178 9.68 -8.67 -3.82
CA GLN A 178 9.60 -7.22 -3.63
C GLN A 178 9.21 -6.91 -2.18
N SER A 179 9.57 -5.72 -1.69
CA SER A 179 9.05 -5.14 -0.46
C SER A 179 8.62 -3.68 -0.65
N ALA A 180 7.77 -3.19 0.24
CA ALA A 180 7.46 -1.78 0.40
C ALA A 180 7.29 -1.46 1.88
N GLU A 181 7.47 -0.21 2.24
CA GLU A 181 7.24 0.30 3.58
C GLU A 181 6.48 1.62 3.55
N SER A 182 5.76 1.91 4.62
CA SER A 182 5.03 3.16 4.84
C SER A 182 5.02 3.45 6.33
N ASP A 183 5.17 4.71 6.71
CA ASP A 183 4.84 5.13 8.08
C ASP A 183 3.35 4.93 8.29
N LEU A 184 2.93 4.55 9.51
CA LEU A 184 1.53 4.20 9.76
C LEU A 184 0.61 5.42 9.57
N GLU A 185 1.09 6.61 9.93
CA GLU A 185 0.36 7.88 9.77
C GLU A 185 0.20 8.31 8.30
N GLU A 186 1.07 7.81 7.42
CA GLU A 186 1.01 8.07 5.98
C GLU A 186 0.09 7.09 5.24
N LEU A 187 -0.43 6.07 5.92
CA LEU A 187 -1.43 5.17 5.35
C LEU A 187 -2.70 5.96 5.07
N THR A 188 -2.96 6.14 3.78
CA THR A 188 -4.19 6.75 3.30
C THR A 188 -5.02 5.69 2.57
N PRO A 189 -6.36 5.77 2.67
CA PRO A 189 -7.22 4.84 1.94
C PRO A 189 -6.85 4.95 0.47
N GLY A 190 -6.63 3.81 -0.18
CA GLY A 190 -6.35 3.79 -1.60
C GLY A 190 -7.47 4.54 -2.30
N ILE A 191 -7.16 5.70 -2.91
CA ILE A 191 -8.13 6.39 -3.76
C ILE A 191 -8.22 5.56 -5.03
N GLU A 192 -8.97 4.48 -4.94
CA GLU A 192 -9.52 3.85 -6.12
C GLU A 192 -10.60 4.80 -6.62
N GLU A 193 -10.41 5.35 -7.83
CA GLU A 193 -11.60 5.54 -8.67
C GLU A 193 -12.26 4.17 -8.65
N MET A 194 -13.44 4.03 -8.00
CA MET A 194 -14.21 2.79 -8.04
C MET A 194 -14.46 2.50 -9.51
N ASP A 195 -13.58 1.72 -10.13
CA ASP A 195 -13.85 1.06 -11.38
C ASP A 195 -14.81 -0.04 -10.97
N SER A 196 -16.09 0.34 -10.87
CA SER A 196 -17.16 -0.59 -10.59
C SER A 196 -17.00 -1.70 -11.62
N GLN A 197 -16.70 -2.92 -11.16
CA GLN A 197 -16.58 -4.15 -11.93
C GLN A 197 -17.87 -4.54 -12.71
N GLY A 198 -18.83 -3.62 -12.81
CA GLY A 198 -19.91 -3.65 -13.78
C GLY A 198 -19.71 -2.52 -14.77
N GLU A 199 -19.81 -2.86 -16.05
CA GLU A 199 -19.83 -1.86 -17.14
C GLU A 199 -20.65 -0.63 -16.74
N PRO A 200 -20.11 0.59 -16.94
CA PRO A 200 -20.72 1.79 -16.39
C PRO A 200 -22.13 1.96 -16.97
N PHE A 201 -23.10 2.25 -16.09
CA PHE A 201 -24.48 2.42 -16.52
C PHE A 201 -24.71 3.78 -17.18
N PHE A 202 -23.68 4.64 -17.20
CA PHE A 202 -23.63 5.84 -18.01
C PHE A 202 -22.24 6.10 -18.60
N THR A 203 -22.15 6.93 -19.62
CA THR A 203 -20.90 7.42 -20.20
C THR A 203 -20.99 8.91 -20.42
N ILE A 204 -19.87 9.63 -20.26
CA ILE A 204 -19.76 11.05 -20.59
C ILE A 204 -18.87 11.28 -21.80
N SER A 205 -19.22 12.28 -22.63
CA SER A 205 -18.41 12.69 -23.77
C SER A 205 -18.74 14.11 -24.26
N PRO A 206 -17.77 14.86 -24.79
CA PRO A 206 -16.34 14.63 -24.67
C PRO A 206 -15.84 14.97 -23.25
N SER A 207 -14.69 14.42 -22.88
CA SER A 207 -13.89 14.86 -21.73
C SER A 207 -12.42 14.76 -22.14
N PRO A 208 -11.66 15.88 -22.17
CA PRO A 208 -12.05 17.26 -21.85
C PRO A 208 -13.13 17.85 -22.77
N THR A 209 -13.82 18.91 -22.32
CA THR A 209 -14.88 19.59 -23.09
C THR A 209 -14.88 21.11 -22.92
N HIS A 210 -15.43 21.82 -23.90
CA HIS A 210 -15.60 23.27 -23.88
C HIS A 210 -17.05 23.67 -23.58
N ASN A 211 -18.01 23.33 -24.45
CA ASN A 211 -19.33 23.96 -24.41
C ASN A 211 -20.44 23.08 -23.84
N TYR A 212 -20.28 21.76 -23.92
CA TYR A 212 -21.33 20.82 -23.55
C TYR A 212 -20.76 19.50 -23.03
N LEU A 213 -21.49 18.86 -22.13
CA LEU A 213 -21.25 17.48 -21.73
C LEU A 213 -22.42 16.62 -22.21
N ASN A 214 -22.15 15.60 -23.01
CA ASN A 214 -23.16 14.61 -23.38
C ASN A 214 -23.04 13.41 -22.45
N LEU A 215 -24.18 12.99 -21.91
CA LEU A 215 -24.33 11.81 -21.10
C LEU A 215 -25.21 10.82 -21.86
N LYS A 216 -24.79 9.55 -21.89
CA LYS A 216 -25.63 8.44 -22.32
C LYS A 216 -25.83 7.51 -21.14
N PHE A 217 -27.05 7.05 -20.92
CA PHE A 217 -27.43 6.15 -19.84
C PHE A 217 -27.97 4.84 -20.42
N ARG A 218 -27.87 3.76 -19.65
CA ARG A 218 -28.58 2.50 -19.97
C ARG A 218 -30.08 2.61 -19.72
N GLU A 219 -30.50 3.50 -18.84
CA GLU A 219 -31.89 3.63 -18.37
C GLU A 219 -32.41 5.07 -18.44
N LYS A 220 -33.69 5.26 -18.10
CA LYS A 220 -34.38 6.56 -18.05
C LYS A 220 -34.62 6.97 -16.60
N ASN A 221 -35.00 8.23 -16.38
CA ASN A 221 -35.32 8.80 -15.06
C ASN A 221 -34.14 8.76 -14.08
N ILE A 222 -32.99 9.24 -14.54
CA ILE A 222 -31.73 9.23 -13.80
C ILE A 222 -31.44 10.62 -13.23
N LEU A 223 -31.05 10.70 -11.96
CA LEU A 223 -30.64 11.96 -11.35
C LEU A 223 -29.15 12.22 -11.65
N VAL A 224 -28.85 13.38 -12.21
CA VAL A 224 -27.49 13.81 -12.57
C VAL A 224 -27.12 15.04 -11.76
N GLN A 225 -25.93 15.04 -11.17
CA GLN A 225 -25.33 16.16 -10.47
C GLN A 225 -23.95 16.48 -11.06
N LEU A 226 -23.69 17.76 -11.34
CA LEU A 226 -22.36 18.26 -11.66
C LEU A 226 -21.79 18.94 -10.41
N ILE A 227 -20.64 18.45 -9.96
CA ILE A 227 -20.00 18.80 -8.69
C ILE A 227 -18.63 19.41 -9.00
N ASP A 228 -18.26 20.50 -8.35
CA ASP A 228 -16.92 21.09 -8.50
C ASP A 228 -15.87 20.40 -7.60
N CYS A 229 -14.61 20.82 -7.71
CA CYS A 229 -13.50 20.26 -6.92
C CYS A 229 -13.60 20.53 -5.41
N THR A 230 -14.52 21.40 -4.96
CA THR A 230 -14.79 21.64 -3.53
C THR A 230 -15.90 20.74 -2.99
N GLY A 231 -16.52 19.92 -3.85
CA GLY A 231 -17.67 19.08 -3.49
C GLY A 231 -19.01 19.79 -3.62
N ALA A 232 -19.06 21.04 -4.09
CA ALA A 232 -20.30 21.79 -4.23
C ALA A 232 -21.07 21.37 -5.49
N VAL A 233 -22.37 21.05 -5.33
CA VAL A 233 -23.26 20.75 -6.47
C VAL A 233 -23.57 22.04 -7.22
N ARG A 234 -23.07 22.15 -8.45
CA ARG A 234 -23.28 23.30 -9.35
C ARG A 234 -24.50 23.17 -10.22
N LYS A 235 -24.92 21.95 -10.53
CA LYS A 235 -26.11 21.69 -11.35
C LYS A 235 -26.71 20.34 -11.01
N GLN A 236 -28.03 20.26 -11.00
CA GLN A 236 -28.78 19.03 -10.78
C GLN A 236 -29.90 18.91 -11.80
N ILE A 237 -30.02 17.76 -12.46
CA ILE A 237 -30.96 17.51 -13.54
C ILE A 237 -31.52 16.09 -13.42
N LEU A 238 -32.84 15.94 -13.55
CA LEU A 238 -33.46 14.63 -13.74
C LEU A 238 -33.53 14.31 -15.25
N ALA A 239 -32.68 13.40 -15.72
CA ALA A 239 -32.67 12.91 -17.10
C ALA A 239 -33.84 11.95 -17.31
N LYS A 240 -34.90 12.40 -17.99
CA LYS A 240 -36.07 11.57 -18.32
C LYS A 240 -35.83 10.58 -19.47
N GLU A 241 -34.75 10.78 -20.23
CA GLU A 241 -34.38 9.97 -21.38
C GLU A 241 -32.97 9.38 -21.21
N GLN A 242 -32.63 8.38 -22.02
CA GLN A 242 -31.31 7.71 -22.03
C GLN A 242 -30.16 8.59 -22.55
N LYS A 243 -30.43 9.84 -22.92
CA LYS A 243 -29.43 10.81 -23.36
C LYS A 243 -29.73 12.17 -22.75
N LEU A 244 -28.68 12.86 -22.32
CA LEU A 244 -28.75 14.22 -21.82
C LEU A 244 -27.56 15.02 -22.34
N THR A 245 -27.81 16.22 -22.87
CA THR A 245 -26.75 17.17 -23.20
C THR A 245 -26.86 18.35 -22.24
N ILE A 246 -25.78 18.63 -21.52
CA ILE A 246 -25.71 19.70 -20.53
C ILE A 246 -24.83 20.83 -21.09
N PRO A 247 -25.37 22.03 -21.34
CA PRO A 247 -24.56 23.20 -21.63
C PRO A 247 -23.72 23.60 -20.43
N LEU A 248 -22.44 23.91 -20.66
CA LEU A 248 -21.45 24.26 -19.64
C LEU A 248 -21.02 25.73 -19.68
N ASN A 249 -21.78 26.59 -20.36
CA ASN A 249 -21.44 28.02 -20.51
C ASN A 249 -21.31 28.77 -19.17
N GLU A 250 -22.00 28.28 -18.14
CA GLU A 250 -22.01 28.85 -16.79
C GLU A 250 -20.87 28.32 -15.90
N PHE A 251 -20.10 27.35 -16.40
CA PHE A 251 -19.04 26.69 -15.64
C PHE A 251 -17.68 27.28 -16.00
N SER A 252 -16.92 27.71 -15.00
CA SER A 252 -15.52 28.12 -15.18
C SER A 252 -14.65 26.93 -15.58
N PRO A 253 -13.55 27.15 -16.33
CA PRO A 253 -12.55 26.11 -16.59
C PRO A 253 -12.05 25.45 -15.30
N GLY A 254 -11.94 24.13 -15.29
CA GLY A 254 -11.57 23.38 -14.10
C GLY A 254 -11.97 21.90 -14.13
N ILE A 255 -11.70 21.21 -13.02
CA ILE A 255 -12.06 19.81 -12.80
C ILE A 255 -13.45 19.76 -12.17
N TYR A 256 -14.29 18.88 -12.71
CA TYR A 256 -15.63 18.62 -12.20
C TYR A 256 -15.90 17.12 -12.17
N PHE A 257 -16.87 16.73 -11.35
CA PHE A 257 -17.36 15.37 -11.21
C PHE A 257 -18.82 15.31 -11.64
N CYS A 258 -19.15 14.38 -12.51
CA CYS A 258 -20.51 14.05 -12.88
C CYS A 258 -20.96 12.85 -12.04
N ARG A 259 -21.80 13.10 -11.05
CA ARG A 259 -22.43 12.08 -10.19
C ARG A 259 -23.79 11.72 -10.76
N VAL A 260 -24.06 10.43 -10.85
CA VAL A 260 -25.29 9.87 -11.41
C VAL A 260 -25.90 8.92 -10.39
N ILE A 261 -27.15 9.18 -9.99
CA ILE A 261 -27.87 8.48 -8.91
C ILE A 261 -29.13 7.83 -9.50
N LYS A 262 -29.32 6.55 -9.19
CA LYS A 262 -30.45 5.72 -9.62
C LYS A 262 -30.87 4.80 -8.49
N GLY A 263 -32.00 5.10 -7.83
CA GLY A 263 -32.42 4.34 -6.65
C GLY A 263 -31.32 4.37 -5.60
N ASP A 264 -30.80 3.19 -5.23
CA ASP A 264 -29.68 3.03 -4.30
C ASP A 264 -28.31 2.93 -5.00
N GLU A 265 -28.27 2.93 -6.34
CA GLU A 265 -27.04 2.89 -7.14
C GLU A 265 -26.51 4.29 -7.42
N GLU A 266 -25.19 4.46 -7.32
CA GLU A 266 -24.49 5.69 -7.62
C GLU A 266 -23.20 5.40 -8.40
N GLN A 267 -22.92 6.22 -9.42
CA GLN A 267 -21.61 6.25 -10.08
C GLN A 267 -21.16 7.70 -10.31
N ILE A 268 -19.84 7.92 -10.24
CA ILE A 268 -19.23 9.23 -10.44
C ILE A 268 -18.20 9.12 -11.57
N GLN A 269 -18.19 10.09 -12.48
CA GLN A 269 -17.15 10.20 -13.51
C GLN A 269 -16.59 11.62 -13.60
N LYS A 270 -15.26 11.73 -13.62
CA LYS A 270 -14.53 13.00 -13.72
C LYS A 270 -14.56 13.56 -15.15
N PHE A 271 -14.72 14.88 -15.30
CA PHE A 271 -14.46 15.57 -16.56
C PHE A 271 -13.72 16.90 -16.37
N ILE A 272 -13.05 17.33 -17.43
CA ILE A 272 -12.30 18.58 -17.47
C ILE A 272 -13.05 19.57 -18.37
N LYS A 273 -13.42 20.73 -17.81
CA LYS A 273 -13.91 21.88 -18.56
C LYS A 273 -12.71 22.76 -18.94
N LEU A 274 -12.52 22.97 -20.25
CA LEU A 274 -11.52 23.87 -20.82
C LEU A 274 -12.09 25.28 -21.00
#